data_AF-A0A536QNQ1-F1
#
_entry.id   AF-A0A536QNQ1-F1
#
_cell.length_a   1.000
_cell.length_b   1.000
_cell.length_c   1.000
_cell.angle_alpha   90.00
_cell.angle_beta   90.00
_cell.angle_gamma   90.00
#
_symmetry.space_group_name_H-M   'P 1'
#
loop_
_entity.id
_entity.type
_entity.pdbx_description
1 polymer ?
#
loop_
_entity_poly.entity_id
_entity_poly.type
_entity_poly.pdbx_seq_one_letter_code
_entity_poly.pdbx_strand_id
1 'polypeptide(L)' 'MPWLFKRRVRLMPGLTLNLGKRNVSVSVGRRGAHYTTGTAGSRFTV' A
#
# COMPACT_ATOMS: atom_id res chain seq x y z
N MET A 1 -14.06 -2.35 22.09
CA MET A 1 -12.79 -1.89 21.47
C MET A 1 -12.88 -2.08 19.96
N PRO A 2 -12.78 -1.05 19.10
CA PRO A 2 -12.94 -1.26 17.67
C PRO A 2 -11.71 -1.95 17.08
N TRP A 3 -11.89 -3.14 16.51
CA TRP A 3 -10.83 -3.87 15.81
C TRP A 3 -10.51 -3.15 14.48
N LEU A 4 -9.40 -2.42 14.46
CA LEU A 4 -8.89 -1.78 13.25
C LEU A 4 -8.22 -2.87 12.39
N PHE A 5 -8.99 -3.48 11.49
CA PHE A 5 -8.43 -4.40 10.49
C PHE A 5 -7.49 -3.62 9.57
N LYS A 6 -6.19 -3.73 9.87
CA LYS A 6 -5.08 -3.24 9.05
C LYS A 6 -4.18 -4.44 8.75
N ARG A 7 -4.17 -4.90 7.50
CA ARG A 7 -3.30 -6.00 7.06
C ARG A 7 -2.29 -5.45 6.06
N ARG A 8 -1.01 -5.51 6.39
CA ARG A 8 0.08 -5.24 5.45
C ARG A 8 0.58 -6.57 4.91
N VAL A 9 0.51 -6.76 3.60
CA VAL A 9 1.01 -7.95 2.91
C VAL A 9 2.15 -7.53 2.00
N ARG A 10 3.34 -8.08 2.23
CA ARG A 10 4.50 -7.87 1.35
C ARG A 10 4.53 -9.02 0.36
N LEU A 11 4.24 -8.74 -0.91
CA LEU A 11 4.22 -9.78 -1.94
C LEU A 11 5.61 -9.99 -2.53
N MET A 12 6.35 -8.91 -2.74
CA MET A 12 7.65 -8.95 -3.40
C MET A 12 8.59 -7.89 -2.80
N PRO A 13 9.92 -8.04 -2.92
CA PRO A 13 10.85 -6.98 -2.56
C PRO A 13 10.62 -5.75 -3.43
N GLY A 14 9.93 -4.75 -2.87
CA GLY A 14 9.50 -3.55 -3.55
C GLY A 14 8.01 -3.50 -3.90
N LEU A 15 7.19 -4.45 -3.43
CA LEU A 15 5.73 -4.41 -3.59
C LEU A 15 5.03 -4.77 -2.28
N THR A 16 4.36 -3.79 -1.68
CA THR A 16 3.61 -3.91 -0.42
C THR A 16 2.15 -3.51 -0.63
N LEU A 17 1.22 -4.37 -0.22
CA LEU A 17 -0.21 -4.06 -0.11
C LEU A 17 -0.55 -3.67 1.32
N ASN A 18 -1.25 -2.56 1.50
CA ASN A 18 -1.88 -2.14 2.74
C ASN A 18 -3.40 -2.27 2.56
N LEU A 19 -4.00 -3.20 3.28
CA LEU A 19 -5.44 -3.48 3.27
C LEU A 19 -6.02 -2.91 4.57
N GLY A 20 -6.82 -1.85 4.46
CA GLY A 20 -7.62 -1.30 5.56
C GLY A 20 -9.10 -1.62 5.39
N LYS A 21 -9.88 -1.56 6.47
CA LYS A 21 -11.32 -1.88 6.52
C LYS A 21 -12.18 -1.24 5.40
N ARG A 22 -11.77 -0.11 4.81
CA ARG A 22 -12.49 0.60 3.73
C ARG A 22 -11.65 0.90 2.49
N ASN A 23 -10.33 0.72 2.54
CA ASN A 23 -9.42 1.18 1.50
C ASN A 23 -8.27 0.21 1.31
N VAL A 24 -7.89 -0.03 0.06
CA VAL A 24 -6.73 -0.85 -0.30
C VAL A 24 -5.70 0.03 -0.99
N SER A 25 -4.44 -0.02 -0.55
CA SER A 25 -3.34 0.73 -1.14
C SER A 25 -2.16 -0.17 -1.41
N VAL A 26 -1.80 -0.30 -2.68
CA VAL A 26 -0.59 -0.93 -3.16
C VAL A 26 0.53 0.09 -3.18
N SER A 27 1.73 -0.28 -2.77
CA SER A 27 2.94 0.51 -2.93
C SER A 27 3.97 -0.35 -3.63
N VAL A 28 4.36 0.09 -4.81
CA VAL A 28 5.34 -0.53 -5.70
C VAL A 28 6.52 0.42 -5.78
N GLY A 29 7.64 0.07 -5.16
CA GLY A 29 8.86 0.84 -5.29
C GLY A 29 10.12 0.02 -5.04
N ARG A 30 11.06 0.10 -5.97
CA ARG A 30 12.43 -0.40 -5.81
C ARG A 30 13.34 0.84 -5.71
N ARG A 31 14.50 0.70 -5.04
CA ARG A 31 15.48 1.79 -4.79
C ARG A 31 15.47 2.83 -5.93
N GLY A 32 14.89 4.01 -5.67
CA GLY A 32 14.85 5.14 -6.61
C GLY A 32 13.48 5.54 -7.14
N ALA A 33 12.42 4.74 -7.02
CA ALA A 33 11.06 5.15 -7.41
C ALA A 33 10.01 4.47 -6.54
N HIS A 34 9.03 5.22 -6.06
CA HIS A 34 7.95 4.74 -5.20
C HIS A 34 6.59 5.11 -5.80
N TYR A 35 5.86 4.13 -6.30
CA TYR A 35 4.50 4.28 -6.80
C TYR A 35 3.50 3.67 -5.83
N THR A 36 2.73 4.50 -5.13
CA THR A 36 1.61 4.06 -4.31
C THR A 36 0.31 4.24 -5.09
N THR A 37 -0.45 3.18 -5.33
CA THR A 37 -1.77 3.21 -5.98
C THR A 37 -2.81 2.55 -5.09
N GLY A 38 -3.93 3.22 -4.83
CA GLY A 38 -4.96 2.68 -3.95
C GLY A 38 -6.34 3.25 -4.22
N THR A 39 -7.34 2.67 -3.55
CA THR A 39 -8.76 3.05 -3.67
C THR A 39 -9.01 4.51 -3.28
N ALA A 40 -8.17 5.08 -2.41
CA ALA A 40 -8.24 6.49 -1.98
C ALA A 40 -7.42 7.46 -2.87
N GLY A 41 -6.72 6.95 -3.89
CA GLY A 41 -5.88 7.74 -4.77
C GLY A 41 -4.51 7.11 -5.03
N SER A 42 -3.87 7.57 -6.09
CA SER A 42 -2.52 7.16 -6.50
C SER A 42 -1.54 8.29 -6.24
N ARG A 43 -0.51 8.01 -5.43
CA ARG A 43 0.62 8.89 -5.15
C ARG A 43 1.88 8.31 -5.78
N PHE A 44 2.41 9.01 -6.78
CA PHE A 44 3.73 8.73 -7.33
C PHE A 44 4.76 9.61 -6.64
N THR A 45 5.79 8.98 -6.08
CA THR A 45 6.96 9.62 -5.52
C THR A 45 8.15 9.20 -6.39
N VAL A 46 8.67 10.14 -7.17
CA VAL A 46 9.91 10.03 -7.96
C VAL A 46 11.11 10.47 -7.14
#